data_AF-A0A392SHP5-F1
#
_entry.id   AF-A0A392SHP5-F1
#
_cell.length_a   1.000
_cell.length_b   1.000
_cell.length_c   1.000
_cell.angle_alpha   90.00
_cell.angle_beta   90.00
_cell.angle_gamma   90.00
#
_symmetry.space_group_name_H-M   'P 1'
#
loop_
_entity.id
_entity.type
_entity.pdbx_description
1 polymer ?
#
loop_
_entity_poly.entity_id
_entity_poly.type
_entity_poly.pdbx_seq_one_letter_code
_entity_poly.pdbx_strand_id
1 'polypeptide(L)'
;MSDTDEEADIEYSLFAVVVHVGSGPNHGHYVCLVKNHNHWLCFDDETVEAVDESSVQTFFGSTQDFNNNTDHGYILFYESINRN
;
A
#
# COMPACT_ATOMS: atom_id res chain seq x y z
N MET A 1 37.17 -1.29 -21.77
CA MET A 1 36.10 -0.35 -21.42
C MET A 1 35.08 -1.19 -20.68
N SER A 2 35.09 -1.11 -19.35
CA SER A 2 34.24 -1.90 -18.47
C SER A 2 33.01 -1.07 -18.16
N ASP A 3 31.93 -1.34 -18.87
CA ASP A 3 30.58 -0.91 -18.47
C ASP A 3 30.17 -1.73 -17.25
N THR A 4 30.66 -1.34 -16.09
CA THR A 4 30.12 -1.75 -14.79
C THR A 4 29.43 -0.53 -14.20
N ASP A 5 28.33 -0.12 -14.83
CA ASP A 5 27.31 0.63 -14.13
C ASP A 5 26.67 -0.33 -13.13
N GLU A 6 27.32 -0.45 -11.96
CA GLU A 6 26.73 -1.03 -10.77
C GLU A 6 25.61 -0.09 -10.30
N GLU A 7 24.46 -0.09 -11.01
CA GLU A 7 23.20 0.28 -10.37
C GLU A 7 22.93 -0.80 -9.32
N ALA A 8 23.52 -0.61 -8.14
CA ALA A 8 23.28 -1.48 -7.00
C ALA A 8 21.77 -1.53 -6.75
N ASP A 9 21.23 -2.74 -6.60
CA ASP A 9 19.81 -2.95 -6.33
C ASP A 9 19.36 -2.06 -5.15
N ILE A 10 18.40 -1.18 -5.42
CA ILE A 10 17.84 -0.30 -4.40
C ILE A 10 16.63 -1.01 -3.78
N GLU A 11 16.77 -1.38 -2.51
CA GLU A 11 15.66 -1.94 -1.74
C GLU A 11 14.68 -0.84 -1.30
N TYR A 12 13.39 -1.16 -1.42
CA TYR A 12 12.30 -0.27 -1.04
C TYR A 12 11.36 -0.96 -0.04
N SER A 13 10.94 -0.22 0.98
CA SER A 13 9.93 -0.65 1.95
C SER A 13 8.60 0.03 1.66
N LEU A 14 7.51 -0.74 1.67
CA LEU A 14 6.16 -0.19 1.58
C LEU A 14 5.81 0.47 2.92
N PHE A 15 5.45 1.75 2.89
CA PHE A 15 5.06 2.48 4.09
C PHE A 15 3.68 3.12 3.99
N ALA A 16 3.09 3.26 2.80
CA ALA A 16 1.69 3.68 2.68
C ALA A 16 0.98 3.11 1.46
N VAL A 17 -0.34 2.94 1.57
CA VAL A 17 -1.23 2.48 0.49
C VAL A 17 -2.50 3.31 0.51
N VAL A 18 -2.85 3.89 -0.62
CA VAL A 18 -4.21 4.44 -0.84
C VAL A 18 -5.07 3.31 -1.39
N VAL A 19 -6.16 3.03 -0.71
CA VAL A 19 -7.12 1.97 -1.05
C VAL A 19 -8.36 2.64 -1.63
N HIS A 20 -8.82 2.15 -2.77
CA HIS A 20 -10.13 2.46 -3.32
C HIS A 20 -11.12 1.40 -2.84
N VAL A 21 -12.17 1.84 -2.15
CA VAL A 21 -13.29 1.05 -1.66
C VAL A 21 -14.48 1.31 -2.57
N GLY A 22 -14.71 0.45 -3.55
CA GLY A 22 -15.82 0.61 -4.48
C GLY A 22 -15.79 -0.36 -5.66
N SER A 23 -16.98 -0.73 -6.14
CA SER A 23 -17.14 -1.69 -7.24
C SER A 23 -16.99 -1.05 -8.63
N GLY A 24 -17.00 0.27 -8.74
CA GLY A 24 -16.92 1.00 -9.99
C GLY A 24 -15.84 2.08 -9.98
N PRO A 25 -15.31 2.48 -11.15
CA PRO A 25 -14.20 3.45 -11.23
C PRO A 25 -14.63 4.90 -10.95
N ASN A 26 -15.93 5.21 -11.08
CA ASN A 26 -16.46 6.57 -10.94
C ASN A 26 -17.10 6.83 -9.57
N HIS A 27 -17.24 5.81 -8.74
CA HIS A 27 -17.90 5.90 -7.44
C HIS A 27 -17.30 4.89 -6.47
N GLY A 28 -16.79 5.43 -5.37
CA GLY A 28 -16.15 4.69 -4.30
C GLY A 28 -15.64 5.66 -3.25
N HIS A 29 -14.92 5.12 -2.28
CA HIS A 29 -14.33 5.85 -1.17
C HIS A 29 -12.83 5.60 -1.12
N TYR A 30 -12.04 6.58 -0.70
CA TYR A 30 -10.59 6.44 -0.59
C TYR A 30 -10.16 6.52 0.86
N VAL A 31 -9.48 5.48 1.31
CA VAL A 31 -8.85 5.42 2.63
C VAL A 31 -7.33 5.25 2.46
N CYS A 32 -6.57 5.64 3.47
CA CYS A 32 -5.11 5.56 3.44
C CYS A 32 -4.59 4.69 4.59
N LEU A 33 -3.83 3.65 4.27
CA LEU A 33 -3.08 2.87 5.23
C LEU A 33 -1.67 3.40 5.29
N VAL A 34 -1.21 3.80 6.47
CA VAL A 34 0.13 4.35 6.66
C VAL A 34 0.84 3.58 7.78
N LYS A 35 2.05 3.13 7.51
CA LYS A 35 2.95 2.50 8.46
C LYS A 35 3.70 3.59 9.21
N ASN A 36 3.53 3.60 10.53
CA ASN A 36 4.32 4.40 11.44
C ASN A 36 5.13 3.45 12.33
N HIS A 37 6.44 3.41 12.11
CA HIS A 37 7.34 2.41 12.72
C HIS A 37 6.88 0.97 12.41
N ASN A 38 6.36 0.26 13.42
CA ASN A 38 5.86 -1.11 13.32
C ASN A 38 4.34 -1.21 13.44
N HIS A 39 3.64 -0.08 13.40
CA HIS A 39 2.18 -0.02 13.52
C HIS A 39 1.57 0.54 12.26
N TRP A 40 0.53 -0.13 11.76
CA TRP A 40 -0.26 0.38 10.66
C TRP A 40 -1.46 1.15 11.19
N LEU A 41 -1.74 2.28 10.55
CA LEU A 41 -2.86 3.15 10.85
C LEU A 41 -3.71 3.26 9.59
N CYS A 42 -5.01 3.05 9.72
CA CYS A 42 -6.00 3.37 8.70
C CYS A 42 -6.52 4.77 8.95
N PHE A 43 -6.42 5.62 7.93
CA PHE A 43 -7.00 6.95 7.87
C PHE A 43 -8.21 6.90 6.95
N ASP A 44 -9.39 7.05 7.54
CA ASP A 44 -10.67 7.11 6.87
C ASP A 44 -11.34 8.45 7.24
N ASP A 45 -11.14 9.45 6.38
CA ASP A 45 -11.54 10.85 6.56
C ASP A 45 -11.16 11.43 7.94
N GLU A 46 -12.13 11.57 8.83
CA GLU A 46 -11.99 12.11 10.19
C GLU A 46 -11.60 11.05 11.23
N THR A 47 -11.59 9.78 10.84
CA THR A 47 -11.31 8.64 11.72
C THR A 47 -9.92 8.06 11.48
N VAL A 48 -9.27 7.67 12.57
CA VAL A 48 -7.94 7.04 12.54
C VAL A 48 -7.95 5.83 13.45
N GLU A 49 -7.65 4.67 12.90
CA GLU A 49 -7.69 3.39 13.62
C GLU A 49 -6.39 2.61 13.44
N ALA A 50 -5.96 1.92 14.49
CA ALA A 50 -4.84 0.99 14.38
C ALA A 50 -5.30 -0.30 13.71
N VAL A 51 -4.52 -0.80 12.76
CA VAL A 51 -4.81 -2.03 12.02
C VAL A 51 -3.62 -2.98 12.05
N ASP A 52 -3.91 -4.28 12.03
CA ASP A 52 -2.89 -5.30 11.93
C ASP A 52 -2.28 -5.34 10.52
N GLU A 53 -0.99 -5.65 10.44
CA GLU A 53 -0.27 -5.76 9.16
C GLU A 53 -0.85 -6.84 8.24
N SER A 54 -1.43 -7.91 8.82
CA SER A 54 -2.14 -8.95 8.06
C SER A 54 -3.35 -8.39 7.32
N SER A 55 -4.06 -7.42 7.91
CA SER A 55 -5.18 -6.73 7.28
C SER A 55 -4.71 -5.87 6.11
N VAL A 56 -3.54 -5.24 6.21
CA VAL A 56 -2.95 -4.44 5.11
C VAL A 56 -2.74 -5.30 3.86
N GLN A 57 -2.31 -6.56 4.04
CA GLN A 57 -2.09 -7.48 2.92
C GLN A 57 -3.39 -7.86 2.18
N THR A 58 -4.56 -7.74 2.83
CA THR A 58 -5.84 -8.02 2.18
C THR A 58 -6.21 -7.00 1.10
N PHE A 59 -5.61 -5.80 1.16
CA PHE A 59 -5.80 -4.74 0.17
C PHE A 59 -4.90 -4.88 -1.06
N PHE A 60 -3.93 -5.81 -1.06
CA PHE A 60 -3.06 -6.06 -2.22
C PHE A 60 -3.81 -6.68 -3.41
N GLY A 61 -5.10 -6.98 -3.23
CA GLY A 61 -5.94 -7.64 -4.21
C GLY A 61 -5.86 -9.16 -4.11
N SER A 62 -6.89 -9.83 -4.59
CA SER A 62 -6.96 -11.28 -4.71
C SER A 62 -6.91 -11.67 -6.18
N THR A 63 -6.12 -12.68 -6.54
CA THR A 63 -6.14 -13.28 -7.88
C THR A 63 -7.38 -14.13 -8.15
N GLN A 64 -8.20 -14.36 -7.12
CA GLN A 64 -9.50 -15.01 -7.26
C GLN A 64 -10.58 -13.94 -7.40
N ASP A 65 -11.19 -13.87 -8.59
CA ASP A 65 -12.26 -12.95 -9.03
C ASP A 65 -13.57 -13.02 -8.20
N PHE A 66 -13.59 -13.74 -7.07
CA PHE A 66 -14.80 -14.12 -6.34
C PHE A 66 -14.95 -13.55 -4.93
N ASN A 67 -13.98 -12.77 -4.47
CA ASN A 67 -14.21 -11.97 -3.27
C ASN A 67 -14.94 -10.70 -3.71
N ASN A 68 -16.17 -10.51 -3.23
CA ASN A 68 -16.90 -9.22 -3.28
C ASN A 68 -16.17 -8.08 -2.51
N ASN A 69 -14.86 -8.23 -2.28
CA ASN A 69 -14.04 -7.25 -1.61
C ASN A 69 -13.73 -6.17 -2.64
N THR A 70 -14.39 -5.02 -2.48
CA THR A 70 -14.25 -3.86 -3.37
C THR A 70 -13.05 -2.99 -3.03
N ASP A 71 -12.19 -3.49 -2.13
CA ASP A 71 -11.15 -2.73 -1.47
C ASP A 71 -9.84 -3.10 -2.15
N HIS A 72 -9.34 -2.20 -2.99
CA HIS A 72 -8.19 -2.44 -3.83
C HIS A 72 -7.13 -1.37 -3.61
N GLY A 73 -5.91 -1.80 -3.33
CA GLY A 73 -4.73 -0.93 -3.32
C GLY A 73 -4.58 -0.25 -4.66
N TYR A 74 -4.69 1.08 -4.68
CA TYR A 74 -4.71 1.89 -5.89
C TYR A 74 -3.38 2.61 -6.11
N ILE A 75 -2.81 3.19 -5.05
CA ILE A 75 -1.52 3.88 -5.09
C ILE A 75 -0.66 3.35 -3.96
N LEU A 76 0.56 2.90 -4.27
CA LEU A 76 1.51 2.35 -3.32
C LEU A 76 2.69 3.30 -3.15
N PHE A 77 3.02 3.62 -1.90
CA PHE A 77 4.14 4.49 -1.55
C PHE A 77 5.26 3.67 -0.93
N TYR A 78 6.41 3.73 -1.59
CA TYR A 78 7.62 3.03 -1.23
C TYR A 78 8.71 4.03 -0.87
N GLU A 79 9.44 3.77 0.21
CA GLU A 79 10.63 4.53 0.60
C GLU A 79 11.88 3.65 0.42
N SER A 80 13.00 4.26 0.00
CA SER A 80 14.26 3.52 -0.13
C SER A 80 14.85 3.25 1.24
N ILE A 81 15.23 2.01 1.51
CA ILE A 81 15.78 1.58 2.81
C ILE A 81 17.21 2.12 3.02
N ASN A 82 17.89 2.51 1.94
CA ASN A 82 19.33 2.83 1.94
C ASN A 82 19.67 4.29 1.61
N ARG A 83 18.69 5.19 1.50
CA ARG A 83 18.94 6.63 1.35
C ARG A 83 18.75 7.35 2.68
N ASN A 84 19.86 7.55 3.39
CA ASN A 84 19.97 8.54 4.47
C ASN A 84 19.94 9.96 3.91
#